data_AF-A0A7D5TCS7-F1
#
_entry.id   AF-A0A7D5TCS7-F1
#
_cell.length_a   1.000
_cell.length_b   1.000
_cell.length_c   1.000
_cell.angle_alpha   90.00
_cell.angle_beta   90.00
_cell.angle_gamma   90.00
#
_symmetry.space_group_name_H-M   'P 1'
#
loop_
_entity.id
_entity.type
_entity.pdbx_description
1 polymer ?
#
loop_
_entity_poly.entity_id
_entity_poly.type
_entity_poly.pdbx_seq_one_letter_code
_entity_poly.pdbx_strand_id
1 'polypeptide(L)'
;MSTTSEFYDYDAVPVEKGEEVLGEVASKDPDNIYAAVSGGDDSITALHFAHQSSAIELDGVLHVNTGFGIPKTREYVKEQCEKFGLDFVPIGNHNARFSHERYETLVKQFGFPGATIVAHSQIRHNLKDKPFGRFRNHLDGDLALISGVRRFESERRYEKLGREGIQTVNGITWASPLVDFTDKDVSAYQQHHQIEENPVSALLCASGECMCGAFEDRQNLPLLEEYFPRFAQKIFKLEWDVLERAARGEIKTQYALWAHGSVDEGEYAARTDVDQASLMCSDCEDKCPSEPYQITGNPLSPAEKYLQEHDLSELHQWPFYCAVCDLVVEDQLSHREEVHPFDAEDGLAGEWDMRRIELDASHESGIIITEPNGWDIDPSQITRDEEAASRRKHQYYYENISLFHCDEHDHSWEPYNDGPVMQCQDCFAFNLSEYDPENPGPPAVEDSDDDLEKLTPDQEEAQRIHQQLSEFGA
;
A
#
# COMPACT_ATOMS: atom_id res chain seq x y z
N MET A 1 22.53 32.26 -18.96
CA MET A 1 21.57 33.36 -18.78
C MET A 1 20.96 33.16 -17.41
N SER A 2 21.25 34.04 -16.46
CA SER A 2 20.76 33.95 -15.08
C SER A 2 19.28 34.35 -15.09
N THR A 3 18.38 33.38 -15.02
CA THR A 3 16.96 33.62 -14.76
C THR A 3 16.84 34.13 -13.34
N THR A 4 16.53 35.42 -13.20
CA THR A 4 16.02 35.98 -11.95
C THR A 4 14.74 35.23 -11.61
N SER A 5 14.81 34.29 -10.66
CA SER A 5 13.63 33.78 -9.96
C SER A 5 12.93 34.98 -9.34
N GLU A 6 11.87 35.46 -9.97
CA GLU A 6 10.96 36.42 -9.34
C GLU A 6 10.40 35.72 -8.11
N PHE A 7 10.88 36.09 -6.93
CA PHE A 7 10.30 35.65 -5.66
C PHE A 7 8.84 36.07 -5.66
N TYR A 8 7.94 35.09 -5.63
CA TYR A 8 6.52 35.36 -5.47
C TYR A 8 6.31 35.98 -4.08
N ASP A 9 5.58 37.08 -4.03
CA ASP A 9 5.41 37.86 -2.81
C ASP A 9 4.45 37.14 -1.85
N TYR A 10 4.91 36.84 -0.65
CA TYR A 10 4.07 36.24 0.40
C TYR A 10 2.90 37.15 0.77
N ASP A 11 3.04 38.48 0.63
CA ASP A 11 1.96 39.43 0.90
C ASP A 11 0.76 39.28 -0.05
N ALA A 12 0.92 38.55 -1.17
CA ALA A 12 -0.16 38.24 -2.10
C ALA A 12 -0.93 36.95 -1.75
N VAL A 13 -0.43 36.14 -0.81
CA VAL A 13 -1.05 34.87 -0.41
C VAL A 13 -2.38 35.15 0.30
N PRO A 14 -3.49 34.48 -0.06
CA PRO A 14 -4.83 34.77 0.48
C PRO A 14 -5.06 34.20 1.89
N VAL A 15 -4.19 34.54 2.84
CA VAL A 15 -4.21 34.07 4.24
C VAL A 15 -5.54 34.44 4.93
N GLU A 16 -6.06 35.65 4.68
CA GLU A 16 -7.31 36.12 5.29
C GLU A 16 -8.49 35.19 5.00
N LYS A 17 -8.54 34.59 3.81
CA LYS A 17 -9.61 33.65 3.46
C LYS A 17 -9.48 32.34 4.23
N GLY A 18 -8.25 31.86 4.45
CA GLY A 18 -8.01 30.68 5.27
C GLY A 18 -8.43 30.89 6.72
N GLU A 19 -8.12 32.05 7.30
CA GLU A 19 -8.55 32.40 8.66
C GLU A 19 -10.08 32.55 8.78
N GLU A 20 -10.76 33.07 7.75
CA GLU A 20 -12.23 33.10 7.71
C GLU A 20 -12.82 31.67 7.78
N VAL A 21 -12.25 30.73 7.02
CA VAL A 21 -12.66 29.32 7.03
C VAL A 21 -12.46 28.72 8.42
N LEU A 22 -11.30 28.90 9.04
CA LEU A 22 -11.04 28.37 10.39
C LEU A 22 -11.92 29.04 11.45
N GLY A 23 -12.20 30.34 11.32
CA GLY A 23 -13.14 31.06 12.17
C GLY A 23 -14.58 30.54 12.06
N GLU A 24 -15.01 30.15 10.86
CA GLU A 24 -16.32 29.52 10.69
C GLU A 24 -16.37 28.12 11.34
N VAL A 25 -15.29 27.33 11.22
CA VAL A 25 -15.17 26.05 11.94
C VAL A 25 -15.27 26.27 13.45
N ALA A 26 -14.52 27.23 13.99
CA ALA A 26 -14.56 27.59 15.41
C ALA A 26 -15.96 28.03 15.86
N SER A 27 -16.70 28.76 15.02
CA SER A 27 -18.06 29.21 15.34
C SER A 27 -19.08 28.07 15.48
N LYS A 28 -18.78 26.90 14.92
CA LYS A 28 -19.60 25.68 15.04
C LYS A 28 -19.27 24.88 16.29
N ASP A 29 -18.18 25.23 17.00
CA ASP A 29 -17.74 24.62 18.26
C ASP A 29 -17.71 23.07 18.20
N PRO A 30 -17.02 22.46 17.21
CA PRO A 30 -16.96 21.01 17.10
C PRO A 30 -16.19 20.40 18.27
N ASP A 31 -16.67 19.27 18.78
CA ASP A 31 -16.03 18.56 19.90
C ASP A 31 -14.65 17.98 19.54
N ASN A 32 -14.40 17.73 18.25
CA ASN A 32 -13.18 17.12 17.75
C ASN A 32 -12.68 17.85 16.48
N ILE A 33 -11.42 18.27 16.44
CA ILE A 33 -10.77 18.95 15.32
C ILE A 33 -9.44 18.28 14.99
N TYR A 34 -9.37 17.62 13.84
CA TYR A 34 -8.14 16.98 13.36
C TYR A 34 -7.68 17.55 12.02
N ALA A 35 -6.38 17.61 11.79
CA ALA A 35 -5.84 17.85 10.45
C ALA A 35 -5.75 16.52 9.67
N ALA A 36 -6.40 16.44 8.51
CA ALA A 36 -6.32 15.28 7.63
C ALA A 36 -5.12 15.42 6.67
N VAL A 37 -4.04 14.68 6.95
CA VAL A 37 -2.74 14.88 6.31
C VAL A 37 -2.30 13.65 5.53
N SER A 38 -2.11 13.81 4.21
CA SER A 38 -1.62 12.73 3.33
C SER A 38 -0.11 12.79 3.08
N GLY A 39 0.58 13.82 3.57
CA GLY A 39 2.01 14.04 3.31
C GLY A 39 2.32 14.72 1.97
N GLY A 40 1.31 15.20 1.25
CA GLY A 40 1.51 16.09 0.10
C GLY A 40 1.60 17.55 0.54
N ASP A 41 2.17 18.41 -0.31
CA ASP A 41 2.46 19.82 -0.03
C ASP A 41 1.24 20.58 0.47
N ASP A 42 0.11 20.42 -0.21
CA ASP A 42 -1.17 21.04 0.15
C ASP A 42 -1.63 20.62 1.56
N SER A 43 -1.51 19.33 1.88
CA SER A 43 -1.97 18.80 3.18
C SER A 43 -1.08 19.22 4.35
N ILE A 44 0.24 19.32 4.12
CA ILE A 44 1.20 19.80 5.12
C ILE A 44 1.06 21.30 5.32
N THR A 45 0.87 22.04 4.22
CA THR A 45 0.61 23.48 4.28
C THR A 45 -0.67 23.76 5.07
N ALA A 46 -1.72 22.96 4.89
CA ALA A 46 -2.96 23.10 5.65
C ALA A 46 -2.79 22.75 7.13
N LEU A 47 -2.00 21.71 7.44
CA LEU A 47 -1.61 21.38 8.82
C LEU A 47 -0.90 22.57 9.49
N HIS A 48 0.15 23.09 8.84
CA HIS A 48 0.90 24.23 9.37
C HIS A 48 0.00 25.45 9.55
N PHE A 49 -0.81 25.77 8.54
CA PHE A 49 -1.75 26.89 8.59
C PHE A 49 -2.72 26.77 9.78
N ALA A 50 -3.33 25.60 9.95
CA ALA A 50 -4.27 25.36 11.05
C ALA A 50 -3.59 25.38 12.42
N HIS A 51 -2.39 24.83 12.52
CA HIS A 51 -1.62 24.83 13.77
C HIS A 51 -1.21 26.24 14.21
N GLN A 52 -0.94 27.14 13.26
CA GLN A 52 -0.61 28.55 13.56
C GLN A 52 -1.85 29.42 13.83
N SER A 53 -3.06 28.97 13.50
CA SER A 53 -4.26 29.78 13.68
C SER A 53 -4.63 29.89 15.16
N SER A 54 -5.08 31.07 15.57
CA SER A 54 -5.64 31.29 16.91
C SER A 54 -7.13 30.96 17.01
N ALA A 55 -7.78 30.61 15.89
CA ALA A 55 -9.22 30.36 15.84
C ALA A 55 -9.60 28.96 16.35
N ILE A 56 -8.72 27.98 16.14
CA ILE A 56 -8.96 26.57 16.46
C ILE A 56 -7.75 25.99 17.19
N GLU A 57 -7.96 24.90 17.92
CA GLU A 57 -6.92 24.05 18.47
C GLU A 57 -7.08 22.66 17.84
N LEU A 58 -5.99 22.04 17.40
CA LEU A 58 -6.02 20.71 16.80
C LEU A 58 -5.85 19.66 17.89
N ASP A 59 -6.73 18.66 17.92
CA ASP A 59 -6.58 17.47 18.78
C ASP A 59 -5.47 16.54 18.26
N GLY A 60 -5.16 16.62 16.96
CA GLY A 60 -4.10 15.83 16.36
C GLY A 60 -4.13 15.82 14.84
N VAL A 61 -3.34 14.92 14.28
CA VAL A 61 -3.22 14.69 12.84
C VAL A 61 -3.77 13.32 12.50
N LEU A 62 -4.81 13.31 11.66
CA LEU A 62 -5.41 12.10 11.13
C LEU A 62 -4.75 11.75 9.79
N HIS A 63 -4.07 10.60 9.74
CA HIS A 63 -3.36 10.13 8.55
C HIS A 63 -3.95 8.82 8.04
N VAL A 64 -4.36 8.78 6.77
CA VAL A 64 -4.93 7.57 6.17
C VAL A 64 -3.82 6.72 5.55
N ASN A 65 -3.42 5.67 6.27
CA ASN A 65 -2.56 4.62 5.77
C ASN A 65 -3.34 3.72 4.79
N THR A 66 -3.13 3.90 3.49
CA THR A 66 -3.86 3.14 2.46
C THR A 66 -3.46 1.66 2.37
N GLY A 67 -2.37 1.26 3.03
CA GLY A 67 -1.74 -0.06 2.90
C GLY A 67 -0.88 -0.22 1.65
N PHE A 68 -0.90 0.79 0.76
CA PHE A 68 -0.14 0.81 -0.48
C PHE A 68 0.40 2.22 -0.79
N GLY A 69 1.05 2.81 0.22
CA GLY A 69 1.85 4.02 0.11
C GLY A 69 3.32 3.73 0.39
N ILE A 70 4.19 4.64 -0.02
CA ILE A 70 5.62 4.61 0.30
C ILE A 70 5.78 4.91 1.79
N PRO A 71 6.38 4.01 2.60
CA PRO A 71 6.47 4.19 4.06
C PRO A 71 7.10 5.52 4.49
N LYS A 72 8.02 6.05 3.66
CA LYS A 72 8.72 7.31 3.93
C LYS A 72 7.78 8.52 4.04
N THR A 73 6.67 8.52 3.30
CA THR A 73 5.63 9.56 3.43
C THR A 73 5.04 9.55 4.84
N ARG A 74 4.72 8.36 5.36
CA ARG A 74 4.13 8.21 6.69
C ARG A 74 5.11 8.59 7.80
N GLU A 75 6.38 8.20 7.66
CA GLU A 75 7.46 8.63 8.56
C GLU A 75 7.56 10.15 8.60
N TYR A 76 7.61 10.79 7.43
CA TYR A 76 7.65 12.24 7.33
C TYR A 76 6.44 12.91 8.01
N VAL A 77 5.21 12.43 7.79
CA VAL A 77 4.02 12.98 8.48
C VAL A 77 4.15 12.83 9.99
N LYS A 78 4.62 11.68 10.48
CA LYS A 78 4.83 11.44 11.91
C LYS A 78 5.86 12.41 12.49
N GLU A 79 6.98 12.62 11.81
CA GLU A 79 8.01 13.59 12.21
C GLU A 79 7.44 15.03 12.29
N GLN A 80 6.56 15.43 11.36
CA GLN A 80 5.89 16.74 11.44
C GLN A 80 4.94 16.84 12.65
N CYS A 81 4.24 15.76 13.00
CA CYS A 81 3.39 15.71 14.19
C CYS A 81 4.22 15.89 15.46
N GLU A 82 5.35 15.20 15.56
CA GLU A 82 6.30 15.32 16.67
C GLU A 82 6.86 16.75 16.79
N LYS A 83 7.21 17.39 15.66
CA LYS A 83 7.67 18.79 15.62
C LYS A 83 6.61 19.77 16.12
N PHE A 84 5.34 19.53 15.83
CA PHE A 84 4.22 20.36 16.26
C PHE A 84 3.65 19.98 17.63
N GLY A 85 4.13 18.89 18.25
CA GLY A 85 3.58 18.37 19.49
C GLY A 85 2.13 17.89 19.37
N LEU A 86 1.75 17.39 18.19
CA LEU A 86 0.41 16.88 17.88
C LEU A 86 0.41 15.35 17.87
N ASP A 87 -0.72 14.77 18.28
CA ASP A 87 -0.90 13.31 18.22
C ASP A 87 -0.99 12.83 16.77
N PHE A 88 -0.22 11.80 16.44
CA PHE A 88 -0.30 11.12 15.15
C PHE A 88 -1.31 9.98 15.22
N VAL A 89 -2.46 10.14 14.53
CA VAL A 89 -3.55 9.16 14.51
C VAL A 89 -3.61 8.49 13.13
N PRO A 90 -2.98 7.33 12.95
CA PRO A 90 -3.13 6.57 11.72
C PRO A 90 -4.51 5.91 11.68
N ILE A 91 -5.16 5.91 10.52
CA ILE A 91 -6.34 5.10 10.20
C ILE A 91 -6.12 4.35 8.87
N GLY A 92 -6.91 3.31 8.54
CA GLY A 92 -6.80 2.63 7.25
C GLY A 92 -6.45 1.15 7.35
N ASN A 93 -5.34 0.73 6.74
CA ASN A 93 -5.02 -0.70 6.55
C ASN A 93 -5.03 -1.53 7.86
N HIS A 94 -4.48 -1.00 8.94
CA HIS A 94 -4.44 -1.68 10.25
C HIS A 94 -5.82 -1.77 10.93
N ASN A 95 -6.77 -0.89 10.58
CA ASN A 95 -8.13 -0.89 11.10
C ASN A 95 -9.16 -1.36 10.06
N ALA A 96 -8.71 -2.05 9.01
CA ALA A 96 -9.58 -2.70 8.04
C ALA A 96 -10.46 -3.73 8.75
N ARG A 97 -11.78 -3.61 8.62
CA ARG A 97 -12.73 -4.50 9.30
C ARG A 97 -12.68 -5.92 8.73
N PHE A 98 -12.39 -6.03 7.44
CA PHE A 98 -12.32 -7.28 6.72
C PHE A 98 -11.10 -7.30 5.81
N SER A 99 -10.50 -8.48 5.62
CA SER A 99 -9.34 -8.67 4.74
C SER A 99 -9.59 -8.22 3.30
N HIS A 100 -10.82 -8.35 2.79
CA HIS A 100 -11.21 -7.92 1.44
C HIS A 100 -11.27 -6.40 1.26
N GLU A 101 -11.07 -5.61 2.32
CA GLU A 101 -10.94 -4.14 2.21
C GLU A 101 -9.50 -3.70 1.97
N ARG A 102 -8.52 -4.60 2.18
CA ARG A 102 -7.09 -4.31 1.99
C ARG A 102 -6.76 -4.21 0.50
N TYR A 103 -5.85 -3.30 0.14
CA TYR A 103 -5.48 -3.05 -1.26
C TYR A 103 -5.00 -4.32 -1.97
N GLU A 104 -4.11 -5.07 -1.34
CA GLU A 104 -3.56 -6.31 -1.90
C GLU A 104 -4.64 -7.33 -2.21
N THR A 105 -5.64 -7.48 -1.33
CA THR A 105 -6.77 -8.37 -1.58
C THR A 105 -7.64 -7.87 -2.73
N LEU A 106 -7.87 -6.56 -2.83
CA LEU A 106 -8.66 -5.95 -3.91
C LEU A 106 -7.97 -6.11 -5.27
N VAL A 107 -6.67 -5.86 -5.34
CA VAL A 107 -5.86 -6.06 -6.56
C VAL A 107 -5.77 -7.55 -6.89
N LYS A 108 -5.50 -8.36 -5.85
CA LYS A 108 -5.71 -9.80 -5.76
C LYS A 108 -6.91 -10.22 -6.58
N GLN A 109 -8.07 -9.71 -6.18
CA GLN A 109 -9.39 -10.13 -6.63
C GLN A 109 -9.80 -9.57 -8.00
N PHE A 110 -9.46 -8.32 -8.31
CA PHE A 110 -10.03 -7.58 -9.44
C PHE A 110 -8.98 -7.06 -10.45
N GLY A 111 -7.70 -7.22 -10.15
CA GLY A 111 -6.59 -6.62 -10.87
C GLY A 111 -6.32 -5.18 -10.44
N PHE A 112 -5.29 -4.57 -11.01
CA PHE A 112 -4.95 -3.19 -10.72
C PHE A 112 -6.04 -2.23 -11.21
N PRO A 113 -6.37 -1.19 -10.42
CA PRO A 113 -7.36 -0.21 -10.82
C PRO A 113 -6.82 0.63 -11.98
N GLY A 114 -7.63 0.84 -13.01
CA GLY A 114 -7.33 1.83 -14.05
C GLY A 114 -7.83 3.23 -13.70
N ALA A 115 -7.48 4.22 -14.53
CA ALA A 115 -7.87 5.63 -14.41
C ALA A 115 -9.39 5.91 -14.55
N THR A 116 -10.21 4.85 -14.66
CA THR A 116 -11.66 4.99 -14.74
C THR A 116 -12.25 5.43 -13.40
N ILE A 117 -13.30 6.25 -13.47
CA ILE A 117 -14.01 6.73 -12.28
C ILE A 117 -14.51 5.57 -11.42
N VAL A 118 -15.00 4.49 -12.03
CA VAL A 118 -15.56 3.34 -11.32
C VAL A 118 -14.48 2.61 -10.53
N ALA A 119 -13.40 2.19 -11.17
CA ALA A 119 -12.33 1.43 -10.51
C ALA A 119 -11.67 2.24 -9.38
N HIS A 120 -11.28 3.48 -9.67
CA HIS A 120 -10.68 4.34 -8.65
C HIS A 120 -11.65 4.66 -7.50
N SER A 121 -12.96 4.81 -7.78
CA SER A 121 -13.94 5.08 -6.72
C SER A 121 -14.08 3.94 -5.73
N GLN A 122 -13.97 2.68 -6.18
CA GLN A 122 -14.05 1.50 -5.31
C GLN A 122 -12.82 1.38 -4.42
N ILE A 123 -11.63 1.61 -4.97
CA ILE A 123 -10.38 1.65 -4.19
C ILE A 123 -10.44 2.78 -3.16
N ARG A 124 -10.80 4.01 -3.57
CA ARG A 124 -10.95 5.13 -2.64
C ARG A 124 -11.99 4.83 -1.54
N HIS A 125 -13.10 4.20 -1.90
CA HIS A 125 -14.13 3.87 -0.93
C HIS A 125 -13.61 2.92 0.16
N ASN A 126 -12.88 1.87 -0.22
CA ASN A 126 -12.32 0.91 0.73
C ASN A 126 -11.16 1.48 1.54
N LEU A 127 -10.23 2.17 0.89
CA LEU A 127 -8.98 2.61 1.50
C LEU A 127 -9.05 3.96 2.20
N LYS A 128 -10.07 4.79 1.91
CA LYS A 128 -10.21 6.13 2.49
C LYS A 128 -11.58 6.37 3.12
N ASP A 129 -12.66 6.23 2.36
CA ASP A 129 -14.00 6.63 2.84
C ASP A 129 -14.45 5.77 4.04
N LYS A 130 -14.24 4.45 3.98
CA LYS A 130 -14.56 3.52 5.09
C LYS A 130 -13.73 3.79 6.35
N PRO A 131 -12.39 3.92 6.29
CA PRO A 131 -11.58 4.34 7.45
C PRO A 131 -12.05 5.64 8.11
N PHE A 132 -12.35 6.69 7.34
CA PHE A 132 -12.88 7.94 7.89
C PHE A 132 -14.22 7.73 8.58
N GLY A 133 -15.13 6.97 7.96
CA GLY A 133 -16.43 6.65 8.56
C GLY A 133 -16.29 5.86 9.86
N ARG A 134 -15.35 4.91 9.91
CA ARG A 134 -15.04 4.18 11.15
C ARG A 134 -14.53 5.11 12.22
N PHE A 135 -13.52 5.93 11.93
CA PHE A 135 -12.98 6.89 12.89
C PHE A 135 -14.08 7.82 13.43
N ARG A 136 -14.90 8.39 12.56
CA ARG A 136 -16.04 9.24 12.94
C ARG A 136 -17.01 8.54 13.90
N ASN A 137 -17.27 7.25 13.70
CA ASN A 137 -18.18 6.47 14.52
C ASN A 137 -17.61 6.10 15.91
N HIS A 138 -16.30 6.23 16.13
CA HIS A 138 -15.67 6.01 17.44
C HIS A 138 -15.63 7.28 18.29
N LEU A 139 -15.92 8.44 17.70
CA LEU A 139 -15.94 9.73 18.40
C LEU A 139 -17.37 10.10 18.79
N ASP A 140 -17.52 10.52 20.03
CA ASP A 140 -18.69 11.26 20.49
C ASP A 140 -18.60 12.72 20.02
N GLY A 141 -19.75 13.37 19.82
CA GLY A 141 -19.80 14.77 19.41
C GLY A 141 -19.57 15.00 17.92
N ASP A 142 -19.37 16.26 17.55
CA ASP A 142 -19.11 16.70 16.18
C ASP A 142 -17.63 16.61 15.82
N LEU A 143 -17.35 16.28 14.55
CA LEU A 143 -15.99 16.14 14.01
C LEU A 143 -15.76 17.13 12.87
N ALA A 144 -14.70 17.93 12.99
CA ALA A 144 -14.14 18.75 11.94
C ALA A 144 -12.79 18.19 11.46
N LEU A 145 -12.62 18.09 10.14
CA LEU A 145 -11.37 17.71 9.49
C LEU A 145 -10.83 18.87 8.65
N ILE A 146 -9.62 19.31 8.95
CA ILE A 146 -8.90 20.31 8.16
C ILE A 146 -8.20 19.62 7.00
N SER A 147 -8.42 20.06 5.77
CA SER A 147 -7.86 19.44 4.57
C SER A 147 -7.14 20.45 3.67
N GLY A 148 -6.17 19.98 2.90
CA GLY A 148 -5.42 20.80 1.95
C GLY A 148 -6.12 21.08 0.62
N VAL A 149 -7.38 20.70 0.42
CA VAL A 149 -7.99 20.78 -0.92
C VAL A 149 -8.16 22.23 -1.38
N ARG A 150 -7.72 22.53 -2.61
CA ARG A 150 -7.76 23.87 -3.23
C ARG A 150 -8.69 23.93 -4.44
N ARG A 151 -9.17 25.12 -4.78
CA ARG A 151 -10.02 25.35 -5.97
C ARG A 151 -9.27 25.08 -7.28
N PHE A 152 -7.97 25.39 -7.32
CA PHE A 152 -7.18 25.34 -8.54
C PHE A 152 -6.59 23.94 -8.86
N GLU A 153 -6.72 22.97 -7.96
CA GLU A 153 -6.14 21.62 -8.10
C GLU A 153 -7.03 20.66 -8.92
N SER A 154 -8.36 20.81 -8.86
CA SER A 154 -9.30 19.92 -9.55
C SER A 154 -10.73 20.45 -9.59
N GLU A 155 -11.32 20.61 -10.78
CA GLU A 155 -12.76 20.90 -10.93
C GLU A 155 -13.65 19.87 -10.18
N ARG A 156 -13.21 18.60 -10.11
CA ARG A 156 -13.97 17.49 -9.48
C ARG A 156 -13.93 17.49 -7.95
N ARG A 157 -12.82 17.94 -7.33
CA ARG A 157 -12.73 18.04 -5.86
C ARG A 157 -13.53 19.25 -5.36
N TYR A 158 -13.58 20.30 -6.16
CA TYR A 158 -14.32 21.54 -5.88
C TYR A 158 -15.84 21.40 -6.03
N GLU A 159 -16.37 20.59 -6.95
CA GLU A 159 -17.83 20.34 -6.99
C GLU A 159 -18.39 19.78 -5.68
N LYS A 160 -17.54 19.18 -4.86
CA LYS A 160 -17.91 18.62 -3.55
C LYS A 160 -17.77 19.66 -2.44
N LEU A 161 -16.58 20.25 -2.27
CA LEU A 161 -16.36 21.32 -1.28
C LEU A 161 -17.21 22.55 -1.67
N GLY A 162 -18.16 22.93 -0.82
CA GLY A 162 -18.96 24.15 -1.03
C GLY A 162 -18.07 25.35 -1.36
N ARG A 163 -18.61 26.32 -2.13
CA ARG A 163 -17.85 27.47 -2.65
C ARG A 163 -17.06 28.25 -1.59
N GLU A 164 -17.40 28.09 -0.33
CA GLU A 164 -16.85 28.77 0.84
C GLU A 164 -15.68 28.02 1.51
N GLY A 165 -15.30 26.84 1.03
CA GLY A 165 -14.19 26.05 1.59
C GLY A 165 -14.60 25.15 2.76
N ILE A 166 -15.90 25.07 3.08
CA ILE A 166 -16.44 24.18 4.11
C ILE A 166 -17.58 23.34 3.53
N GLN A 167 -17.65 22.08 3.94
CA GLN A 167 -18.75 21.17 3.62
C GLN A 167 -18.96 20.15 4.74
N THR A 168 -20.19 19.69 4.95
CA THR A 168 -20.45 18.56 5.85
C THR A 168 -20.90 17.36 5.04
N VAL A 169 -20.16 16.25 5.15
CA VAL A 169 -20.43 15.00 4.44
C VAL A 169 -20.35 13.84 5.43
N ASN A 170 -21.41 13.03 5.48
CA ASN A 170 -21.50 11.85 6.37
C ASN A 170 -21.20 12.16 7.84
N GLY A 171 -21.67 13.32 8.34
CA GLY A 171 -21.46 13.73 9.73
C GLY A 171 -20.04 14.23 10.05
N ILE A 172 -19.23 14.48 9.03
CA ILE A 172 -17.88 15.07 9.14
C ILE A 172 -17.90 16.43 8.47
N THR A 173 -17.47 17.48 9.19
CA THR A 173 -17.28 18.82 8.63
C THR A 173 -15.87 18.92 8.07
N TRP A 174 -15.75 18.99 6.75
CA TRP A 174 -14.47 19.22 6.06
C TRP A 174 -14.27 20.72 5.86
N ALA A 175 -13.10 21.21 6.24
CA ALA A 175 -12.71 22.60 6.05
C ALA A 175 -11.38 22.69 5.31
N SER A 176 -11.30 23.57 4.33
CA SER A 176 -10.13 23.80 3.49
C SER A 176 -9.66 25.24 3.62
N PRO A 177 -8.76 25.56 4.56
CA PRO A 177 -8.23 26.92 4.71
C PRO A 177 -7.47 27.38 3.45
N LEU A 178 -6.93 26.44 2.66
CA LEU A 178 -6.21 26.73 1.43
C LEU A 178 -7.12 26.87 0.19
N VAL A 179 -8.45 26.96 0.36
CA VAL A 179 -9.41 26.89 -0.77
C VAL A 179 -9.08 27.82 -1.94
N ASP A 180 -8.55 29.01 -1.66
CA ASP A 180 -8.21 30.02 -2.67
C ASP A 180 -6.70 30.09 -3.00
N PHE A 181 -5.88 29.18 -2.46
CA PHE A 181 -4.44 29.13 -2.76
C PHE A 181 -4.21 28.54 -4.15
N THR A 182 -3.39 29.20 -4.96
CA THR A 182 -2.76 28.67 -6.17
C THR A 182 -1.50 27.87 -5.82
N ASP A 183 -0.91 27.17 -6.78
CA ASP A 183 0.35 26.44 -6.56
C ASP A 183 1.50 27.40 -6.16
N LYS A 184 1.46 28.63 -6.70
CA LYS A 184 2.41 29.69 -6.34
C LYS A 184 2.21 30.15 -4.89
N ASP A 185 0.96 30.24 -4.44
CA ASP A 185 0.65 30.62 -3.06
C ASP A 185 1.12 29.57 -2.06
N VAL A 186 0.89 28.28 -2.36
CA VAL A 186 1.40 27.17 -1.54
C VAL A 186 2.92 27.21 -1.46
N SER A 187 3.61 27.32 -2.60
CA SER A 187 5.07 27.38 -2.63
C SER A 187 5.61 28.61 -1.89
N ALA A 188 5.01 29.78 -2.09
CA ALA A 188 5.40 31.01 -1.39
C ALA A 188 5.17 30.91 0.12
N TYR A 189 4.06 30.31 0.54
CA TYR A 189 3.76 30.06 1.96
C TYR A 189 4.79 29.10 2.58
N GLN A 190 5.05 27.95 1.94
CA GLN A 190 6.03 26.98 2.41
C GLN A 190 7.44 27.58 2.51
N GLN A 191 7.86 28.36 1.51
CA GLN A 191 9.16 29.04 1.52
C GLN A 191 9.26 30.07 2.64
N HIS A 192 8.21 30.88 2.84
CA HIS A 192 8.16 31.90 3.89
C HIS A 192 8.26 31.28 5.29
N HIS A 193 7.54 30.19 5.52
CA HIS A 193 7.49 29.48 6.81
C HIS A 193 8.55 28.37 6.95
N GLN A 194 9.42 28.21 5.94
CA GLN A 194 10.48 27.19 5.92
C GLN A 194 9.95 25.77 6.18
N ILE A 195 8.78 25.45 5.61
CA ILE A 195 8.17 24.13 5.72
C ILE A 195 9.01 23.15 4.91
N GLU A 196 9.52 22.12 5.57
CA GLU A 196 10.29 21.05 4.92
C GLU A 196 9.40 20.27 3.95
N GLU A 197 9.89 20.06 2.73
CA GLU A 197 9.19 19.27 1.72
C GLU A 197 9.27 17.77 2.05
N ASN A 198 8.21 17.02 1.73
CA ASN A 198 8.25 15.57 1.82
C ASN A 198 9.23 15.04 0.75
N PRO A 199 10.26 14.25 1.11
CA PRO A 199 11.21 13.72 0.14
C PRO A 199 10.56 12.87 -0.95
N VAL A 200 9.43 12.21 -0.65
CA VAL A 200 8.67 11.44 -1.65
C VAL A 200 7.95 12.36 -2.63
N SER A 201 7.32 13.43 -2.12
CA SER A 201 6.67 14.45 -2.96
C SER A 201 7.67 15.17 -3.87
N ALA A 202 8.84 15.52 -3.34
CA ALA A 202 9.91 16.17 -4.10
C ALA A 202 10.37 15.31 -5.27
N LEU A 203 10.40 13.99 -5.08
CA LEU A 203 10.88 13.04 -6.09
C LEU A 203 9.80 12.65 -7.11
N LEU A 204 8.58 12.37 -6.64
CA LEU A 204 7.51 11.79 -7.46
C LEU A 204 6.45 12.82 -7.91
N CYS A 205 6.55 14.07 -7.45
CA CYS A 205 5.51 15.09 -7.60
C CYS A 205 4.13 14.63 -7.09
N ALA A 206 4.11 13.69 -6.15
CA ALA A 206 2.92 13.10 -5.57
C ALA A 206 3.16 12.75 -4.10
N SER A 207 2.11 12.80 -3.27
CA SER A 207 2.24 12.59 -1.82
C SER A 207 2.90 11.26 -1.41
N GLY A 208 2.88 10.24 -2.28
CA GLY A 208 3.40 8.90 -1.98
C GLY A 208 2.50 8.03 -1.11
N GLU A 209 1.43 8.56 -0.51
CA GLU A 209 0.56 7.78 0.39
C GLU A 209 -0.42 6.85 -0.34
N CYS A 210 -0.73 7.10 -1.61
CA CYS A 210 -1.70 6.32 -2.36
C CYS A 210 -1.19 5.96 -3.74
N MET A 211 -0.31 4.97 -3.81
CA MET A 211 0.32 4.50 -5.05
C MET A 211 -0.52 3.43 -5.73
N CYS A 212 -1.85 3.55 -5.70
CA CYS A 212 -2.77 2.47 -6.07
C CYS A 212 -2.74 2.08 -7.56
N GLY A 213 -2.04 2.84 -8.40
CA GLY A 213 -1.90 2.59 -9.84
C GLY A 213 -2.99 3.22 -10.71
N ALA A 214 -4.06 3.79 -10.13
CA ALA A 214 -5.17 4.30 -10.93
C ALA A 214 -4.83 5.56 -11.76
N PHE A 215 -4.07 6.49 -11.18
CA PHE A 215 -3.63 7.73 -11.84
C PHE A 215 -2.11 7.90 -11.79
N GLU A 216 -1.41 6.81 -11.52
CA GLU A 216 0.04 6.78 -11.50
C GLU A 216 0.57 6.69 -12.93
N ASP A 217 1.80 7.14 -13.12
CA ASP A 217 2.51 6.96 -14.38
C ASP A 217 3.41 5.73 -14.30
N ARG A 218 3.20 4.78 -15.22
CA ARG A 218 4.07 3.61 -15.39
C ARG A 218 5.53 4.02 -15.61
N GLN A 219 5.80 5.18 -16.20
CA GLN A 219 7.15 5.69 -16.42
C GLN A 219 7.88 6.06 -15.12
N ASN A 220 7.19 6.13 -13.98
CA ASN A 220 7.81 6.34 -12.67
C ASN A 220 8.41 5.06 -12.08
N LEU A 221 8.14 3.88 -12.65
CA LEU A 221 8.64 2.61 -12.12
C LEU A 221 10.18 2.53 -11.96
N PRO A 222 11.02 3.02 -12.90
CA PRO A 222 12.47 3.06 -12.72
C PRO A 222 12.89 3.92 -11.53
N LEU A 223 12.19 5.04 -11.32
CA LEU A 223 12.42 5.94 -10.20
C LEU A 223 12.03 5.28 -8.87
N LEU A 224 10.92 4.54 -8.86
CA LEU A 224 10.53 3.73 -7.70
C LEU A 224 11.55 2.63 -7.41
N GLU A 225 12.10 1.98 -8.43
CA GLU A 225 13.13 0.94 -8.28
C GLU A 225 14.43 1.52 -7.71
N GLU A 226 14.88 2.67 -8.22
CA GLU A 226 16.11 3.34 -7.80
C GLU A 226 16.03 3.89 -6.36
N TYR A 227 14.93 4.58 -6.02
CA TYR A 227 14.82 5.31 -4.76
C TYR A 227 13.99 4.60 -3.68
N PHE A 228 13.09 3.70 -4.08
CA PHE A 228 12.20 2.95 -3.17
C PHE A 228 12.12 1.46 -3.54
N PRO A 229 13.25 0.73 -3.60
CA PRO A 229 13.32 -0.62 -4.17
C PRO A 229 12.37 -1.61 -3.50
N ARG A 230 12.19 -1.53 -2.17
CA ARG A 230 11.23 -2.39 -1.44
C ARG A 230 9.78 -2.14 -1.87
N PHE A 231 9.44 -0.90 -2.22
CA PHE A 231 8.11 -0.56 -2.71
C PHE A 231 7.93 -1.03 -4.16
N ALA A 232 8.95 -0.87 -5.02
CA ALA A 232 8.93 -1.43 -6.37
C ALA A 232 8.77 -2.96 -6.36
N GLN A 233 9.49 -3.68 -5.49
CA GLN A 233 9.31 -5.12 -5.28
C GLN A 233 7.89 -5.49 -4.87
N LYS A 234 7.24 -4.65 -4.03
CA LYS A 234 5.84 -4.84 -3.65
C LYS A 234 4.90 -4.71 -4.86
N ILE A 235 5.18 -3.77 -5.78
CA ILE A 235 4.47 -3.67 -7.06
C ILE A 235 4.70 -4.94 -7.87
N PHE A 236 5.95 -5.33 -8.11
CA PHE A 236 6.29 -6.49 -8.95
C PHE A 236 5.65 -7.78 -8.46
N LYS A 237 5.64 -8.00 -7.14
CA LYS A 237 4.96 -9.14 -6.53
C LYS A 237 3.46 -9.14 -6.83
N LEU A 238 2.78 -8.00 -6.68
CA LEU A 238 1.36 -7.91 -7.00
C LEU A 238 1.08 -8.04 -8.50
N GLU A 239 1.95 -7.50 -9.36
CA GLU A 239 1.85 -7.73 -10.82
C GLU A 239 1.94 -9.20 -11.14
N TRP A 240 2.86 -9.94 -10.50
CA TRP A 240 2.98 -11.37 -10.67
C TRP A 240 1.73 -12.13 -10.23
N ASP A 241 1.22 -11.83 -9.03
CA ASP A 241 0.02 -12.47 -8.49
C ASP A 241 -1.20 -12.24 -9.40
N VAL A 242 -1.36 -11.02 -9.94
CA VAL A 242 -2.47 -10.72 -10.86
C VAL A 242 -2.24 -11.34 -12.23
N LEU A 243 -0.99 -11.39 -12.71
CA LEU A 243 -0.63 -12.01 -13.98
C LEU A 243 -0.96 -13.51 -13.98
N GLU A 244 -0.73 -14.20 -12.86
CA GLU A 244 -1.15 -15.59 -12.68
C GLU A 244 -2.66 -15.77 -12.90
N ARG A 245 -3.45 -14.92 -12.25
CA ARG A 245 -4.90 -14.94 -12.39
C ARG A 245 -5.36 -14.56 -13.80
N ALA A 246 -4.61 -13.69 -14.48
CA ALA A 246 -4.85 -13.38 -15.88
C ALA A 246 -4.59 -14.58 -16.79
N ALA A 247 -3.53 -15.35 -16.54
CA ALA A 247 -3.23 -16.58 -17.28
C ALA A 247 -4.29 -17.68 -17.07
N ARG A 248 -4.94 -17.69 -15.90
CA ARG A 248 -6.12 -18.51 -15.59
C ARG A 248 -7.40 -18.04 -16.30
N GLY A 249 -7.39 -16.86 -16.92
CA GLY A 249 -8.55 -16.23 -17.54
C GLY A 249 -9.56 -15.66 -16.52
N GLU A 250 -9.16 -15.51 -15.26
CA GLU A 250 -10.00 -14.95 -14.19
C GLU A 250 -10.04 -13.42 -14.23
N ILE A 251 -8.93 -12.81 -14.66
CA ILE A 251 -8.77 -11.37 -14.82
C ILE A 251 -8.32 -11.09 -16.26
N LYS A 252 -8.65 -9.92 -16.81
CA LYS A 252 -8.11 -9.49 -18.10
C LYS A 252 -6.63 -9.10 -17.95
N THR A 253 -5.78 -9.55 -18.87
CA THR A 253 -4.33 -9.26 -18.87
C THR A 253 -4.00 -7.76 -18.76
N GLN A 254 -4.82 -6.89 -19.37
CA GLN A 254 -4.67 -5.43 -19.27
C GLN A 254 -4.73 -4.88 -17.83
N TYR A 255 -5.30 -5.62 -16.87
CA TYR A 255 -5.35 -5.24 -15.45
C TYR A 255 -4.23 -5.88 -14.62
N ALA A 256 -3.32 -6.63 -15.24
CA ALA A 256 -2.21 -7.30 -14.56
C ALA A 256 -1.10 -6.34 -14.14
N LEU A 257 -0.96 -5.21 -14.84
CA LEU A 257 0.13 -4.26 -14.60
C LEU A 257 -0.35 -3.07 -13.78
N TRP A 258 0.47 -2.66 -12.81
CA TRP A 258 0.32 -1.41 -12.09
C TRP A 258 0.47 -0.22 -13.04
N ALA A 259 -0.34 0.82 -12.85
CA ALA A 259 -0.39 1.99 -13.73
C ALA A 259 -0.74 1.69 -15.21
N HIS A 260 -1.46 0.59 -15.48
CA HIS A 260 -1.92 0.28 -16.85
C HIS A 260 -2.79 1.38 -17.50
N GLY A 261 -3.36 2.29 -16.70
CA GLY A 261 -4.16 3.40 -17.20
C GLY A 261 -3.37 4.56 -17.81
N SER A 262 -2.04 4.63 -17.59
CA SER A 262 -1.18 5.68 -18.16
C SER A 262 -0.54 5.29 -19.48
N VAL A 263 -0.59 4.01 -19.84
CA VAL A 263 -0.08 3.48 -21.11
C VAL A 263 -1.24 3.37 -22.11
N ASP A 264 -1.02 3.82 -23.35
CA ASP A 264 -2.01 3.59 -24.42
C ASP A 264 -1.95 2.14 -24.93
N GLU A 265 -2.94 1.73 -25.73
CA GLU A 265 -3.01 0.35 -26.25
C GLU A 265 -1.76 -0.03 -27.08
N GLY A 266 -1.16 0.94 -27.78
CA GLY A 266 0.07 0.72 -28.56
C GLY A 266 1.31 0.61 -27.69
N GLU A 267 1.43 1.44 -26.65
CA GLU A 267 2.51 1.36 -25.67
C GLU A 267 2.42 0.07 -24.84
N TYR A 268 1.22 -0.31 -24.40
CA TYR A 268 0.99 -1.58 -23.71
C TYR A 268 1.42 -2.75 -24.60
N ALA A 269 0.98 -2.78 -25.86
CA ALA A 269 1.39 -3.80 -26.81
C ALA A 269 2.91 -3.83 -27.00
N ALA A 270 3.56 -2.67 -27.18
CA ALA A 270 5.02 -2.61 -27.31
C ALA A 270 5.76 -3.08 -26.05
N ARG A 271 5.15 -2.97 -24.85
CA ARG A 271 5.72 -3.47 -23.59
C ARG A 271 5.53 -4.96 -23.40
N THR A 272 4.46 -5.54 -23.94
CA THR A 272 4.13 -6.96 -23.74
C THR A 272 4.41 -7.85 -24.95
N ASP A 273 4.71 -7.27 -26.12
CA ASP A 273 4.95 -7.98 -27.39
C ASP A 273 6.27 -7.53 -28.04
N VAL A 274 7.21 -8.47 -28.17
CA VAL A 274 8.56 -8.26 -28.71
C VAL A 274 8.55 -7.88 -30.20
N ASP A 275 7.56 -8.36 -30.96
CA ASP A 275 7.42 -8.07 -32.39
C ASP A 275 6.92 -6.64 -32.61
N GLN A 276 6.06 -6.13 -31.72
CA GLN A 276 5.60 -4.73 -31.70
C GLN A 276 6.68 -3.77 -31.17
N ALA A 277 7.44 -4.17 -30.14
CA ALA A 277 8.57 -3.40 -29.63
C ALA A 277 9.62 -3.11 -30.73
N SER A 278 9.82 -4.09 -31.61
CA SER A 278 10.77 -4.00 -32.74
C SER A 278 10.27 -3.13 -33.91
N LEU A 279 8.97 -2.79 -33.96
CA LEU A 279 8.36 -1.96 -35.02
C LEU A 279 8.38 -0.45 -34.71
N MET A 280 8.74 -0.05 -33.49
CA MET A 280 8.78 1.36 -33.07
C MET A 280 10.13 2.07 -33.34
N CYS A 281 11.14 1.35 -33.86
CA CYS A 281 12.45 1.92 -34.20
C CYS A 281 12.58 2.21 -35.70
N SER A 282 11.97 3.29 -36.19
CA SER A 282 12.48 3.97 -37.40
C SER A 282 12.07 5.43 -37.60
N ASP A 283 11.02 5.95 -36.95
CA ASP A 283 10.44 7.25 -37.37
C ASP A 283 10.19 8.29 -36.25
N CYS A 284 10.64 8.07 -35.01
CA CYS A 284 10.36 8.99 -33.89
C CYS A 284 11.55 9.83 -33.38
N GLU A 285 12.70 9.86 -34.08
CA GLU A 285 13.87 10.63 -33.62
C GLU A 285 13.75 12.17 -33.75
N ASP A 286 12.73 12.72 -34.43
CA ASP A 286 12.83 14.11 -34.91
C ASP A 286 11.85 15.16 -34.38
N LYS A 287 10.94 14.87 -33.41
CA LYS A 287 9.99 15.92 -32.94
C LYS A 287 9.54 15.81 -31.48
N CYS A 288 10.31 16.38 -30.54
CA CYS A 288 9.75 17.17 -29.44
C CYS A 288 10.81 17.99 -28.68
N PRO A 289 10.76 19.34 -28.65
CA PRO A 289 11.64 20.17 -27.84
C PRO A 289 10.96 20.50 -26.50
N SER A 290 11.08 19.59 -25.56
CA SER A 290 11.03 19.84 -24.11
C SER A 290 11.75 18.65 -23.52
N GLU A 291 12.83 18.84 -22.77
CA GLU A 291 13.54 17.75 -22.11
C GLU A 291 12.88 17.46 -20.75
N PRO A 292 11.97 16.48 -20.62
CA PRO A 292 11.88 15.71 -19.40
C PRO A 292 13.13 14.83 -19.32
N TYR A 293 13.58 14.59 -18.10
CA TYR A 293 14.66 13.66 -17.76
C TYR A 293 14.42 12.31 -18.47
N GLN A 294 15.14 12.06 -19.57
CA GLN A 294 15.06 10.80 -20.29
C GLN A 294 15.84 9.76 -19.50
N ILE A 295 15.15 9.01 -18.64
CA ILE A 295 15.69 7.75 -18.12
C ILE A 295 15.90 6.84 -19.34
N THR A 296 17.16 6.63 -19.71
CA THR A 296 17.53 5.78 -20.84
C THR A 296 17.27 4.33 -20.48
N GLY A 297 16.39 3.68 -21.24
CA GLY A 297 15.89 2.34 -20.96
C GLY A 297 14.51 2.42 -20.33
N ASN A 298 13.54 1.72 -20.92
CA ASN A 298 12.22 1.55 -20.33
C ASN A 298 12.27 0.21 -19.58
N PRO A 299 12.80 0.14 -18.34
CA PRO A 299 12.96 -1.13 -17.66
C PRO A 299 11.59 -1.76 -17.50
N LEU A 300 11.49 -2.97 -18.03
CA LEU A 300 10.31 -3.81 -17.92
C LEU A 300 10.33 -4.44 -16.54
N SER A 301 9.18 -4.42 -15.87
CA SER A 301 8.96 -5.26 -14.69
C SER A 301 9.19 -6.74 -15.00
N PRO A 302 9.44 -7.58 -13.99
CA PRO A 302 9.48 -9.04 -14.16
C PRO A 302 8.23 -9.59 -14.88
N ALA A 303 7.05 -9.06 -14.57
CA ALA A 303 5.79 -9.42 -15.22
C ALA A 303 5.77 -9.06 -16.72
N GLU A 304 6.25 -7.86 -17.08
CA GLU A 304 6.36 -7.43 -18.49
C GLU A 304 7.38 -8.27 -19.27
N LYS A 305 8.56 -8.53 -18.70
CA LYS A 305 9.57 -9.43 -19.31
C LYS A 305 8.97 -10.81 -19.57
N TYR A 306 8.23 -11.32 -18.60
CA TYR A 306 7.60 -12.62 -18.72
C TYR A 306 6.53 -12.67 -19.82
N LEU A 307 5.68 -11.64 -19.91
CA LEU A 307 4.69 -11.49 -20.97
C LEU A 307 5.30 -11.42 -22.37
N GLN A 308 6.48 -10.82 -22.51
CA GLN A 308 7.21 -10.76 -23.78
C GLN A 308 7.73 -12.12 -24.24
N GLU A 309 8.12 -12.98 -23.30
CA GLU A 309 8.81 -14.23 -23.58
C GLU A 309 7.86 -15.44 -23.66
N HIS A 310 6.64 -15.33 -23.14
CA HIS A 310 5.76 -16.48 -22.94
C HIS A 310 4.32 -16.20 -23.38
N ASP A 311 3.70 -17.18 -24.07
CA ASP A 311 2.26 -17.21 -24.24
C ASP A 311 1.60 -17.78 -22.98
N LEU A 312 0.84 -16.94 -22.26
CA LEU A 312 0.08 -17.35 -21.07
C LEU A 312 -0.90 -18.51 -21.37
N SER A 313 -1.33 -18.65 -22.62
CA SER A 313 -2.21 -19.71 -23.09
C SER A 313 -1.56 -21.09 -23.08
N GLU A 314 -0.23 -21.17 -23.06
CA GLU A 314 0.57 -22.41 -23.16
C GLU A 314 1.19 -22.85 -21.83
N LEU A 315 1.04 -22.06 -20.76
CA LEU A 315 1.63 -22.38 -19.46
C LEU A 315 0.83 -23.46 -18.71
N HIS A 316 1.48 -24.60 -18.49
CA HIS A 316 0.95 -25.71 -17.69
C HIS A 316 1.42 -25.66 -16.22
N GLN A 317 2.60 -25.09 -15.97
CA GLN A 317 3.14 -24.81 -14.63
C GLN A 317 3.45 -23.31 -14.54
N TRP A 318 3.05 -22.69 -13.42
CA TRP A 318 3.25 -21.25 -13.21
C TRP A 318 4.56 -21.01 -12.46
N PRO A 319 5.50 -20.24 -13.02
CA PRO A 319 6.74 -19.91 -12.32
C PRO A 319 6.49 -18.93 -11.17
N PHE A 320 7.38 -18.93 -10.18
CA PHE A 320 7.28 -18.10 -8.99
C PHE A 320 8.18 -16.86 -9.13
N TYR A 321 7.70 -15.69 -8.70
CA TYR A 321 8.53 -14.50 -8.57
C TYR A 321 9.01 -14.34 -7.12
N CYS A 322 10.32 -14.45 -6.92
CA CYS A 322 10.97 -14.21 -5.64
C CYS A 322 11.29 -12.73 -5.47
N ALA A 323 10.52 -12.03 -4.64
CA ALA A 323 10.73 -10.60 -4.38
C ALA A 323 12.06 -10.28 -3.66
N VAL A 324 12.62 -11.23 -2.90
CA VAL A 324 13.91 -11.06 -2.21
C VAL A 324 15.07 -11.12 -3.20
N CYS A 325 15.03 -12.08 -4.13
CA CYS A 325 16.04 -12.22 -5.18
C CYS A 325 15.80 -11.36 -6.40
N ASP A 326 14.59 -10.80 -6.54
CA ASP A 326 14.10 -10.13 -7.75
C ASP A 326 14.22 -11.01 -9.01
N LEU A 327 13.81 -12.28 -8.88
CA LEU A 327 13.95 -13.29 -9.94
C LEU A 327 12.69 -14.13 -10.11
N VAL A 328 12.39 -14.46 -11.37
CA VAL A 328 11.41 -15.49 -11.71
C VAL A 328 12.10 -16.85 -11.71
N VAL A 329 11.55 -17.81 -10.98
CA VAL A 329 12.11 -19.14 -10.78
C VAL A 329 11.09 -20.21 -11.14
N GLU A 330 11.53 -21.25 -11.84
CA GLU A 330 10.67 -22.37 -12.26
C GLU A 330 10.34 -23.29 -11.07
N ASP A 331 11.34 -23.59 -10.26
CA ASP A 331 11.22 -24.42 -9.06
C ASP A 331 11.50 -23.59 -7.81
N GLN A 332 10.42 -23.15 -7.19
CA GLN A 332 10.46 -22.37 -5.96
C GLN A 332 11.07 -23.15 -4.79
N LEU A 333 10.81 -24.46 -4.67
CA LEU A 333 11.29 -25.25 -3.53
C LEU A 333 12.81 -25.34 -3.58
N SER A 334 13.36 -25.71 -4.74
CA SER A 334 14.81 -25.73 -4.95
C SER A 334 15.41 -24.33 -4.75
N HIS A 335 14.81 -23.27 -5.31
CA HIS A 335 15.31 -21.91 -5.12
C HIS A 335 15.35 -21.50 -3.64
N ARG A 336 14.33 -21.85 -2.86
CA ARG A 336 14.29 -21.58 -1.42
C ARG A 336 15.41 -22.33 -0.69
N GLU A 337 15.53 -23.63 -0.89
CA GLU A 337 16.54 -24.43 -0.19
C GLU A 337 17.97 -23.94 -0.47
N GLU A 338 18.22 -23.49 -1.71
CA GLU A 338 19.53 -23.04 -2.14
C GLU A 338 19.85 -21.58 -1.77
N VAL A 339 18.87 -20.68 -1.83
CA VAL A 339 19.08 -19.23 -1.77
C VAL A 339 18.48 -18.58 -0.53
N HIS A 340 17.43 -19.16 0.03
CA HIS A 340 16.76 -18.73 1.26
C HIS A 340 16.66 -19.88 2.25
N PRO A 341 17.79 -20.51 2.65
CA PRO A 341 17.77 -21.68 3.51
C PRO A 341 17.02 -21.33 4.79
N PHE A 342 16.02 -22.15 5.10
CA PHE A 342 15.17 -21.96 6.26
C PHE A 342 16.00 -22.05 7.53
N ASP A 343 16.15 -20.93 8.24
CA ASP A 343 16.59 -20.93 9.62
C ASP A 343 15.36 -21.03 10.52
N ALA A 344 15.22 -22.19 11.17
CA ALA A 344 14.08 -22.48 12.03
C ALA A 344 14.02 -21.58 13.27
N GLU A 345 15.15 -21.01 13.71
CA GLU A 345 15.21 -20.12 14.86
C GLU A 345 14.78 -18.69 14.49
N ASP A 346 15.17 -18.18 13.31
CA ASP A 346 14.77 -16.86 12.81
C ASP A 346 13.33 -16.83 12.26
N GLY A 347 12.84 -17.94 11.71
CA GLY A 347 11.48 -18.06 11.17
C GLY A 347 10.35 -17.90 12.20
N LEU A 348 10.65 -18.12 13.49
CA LEU A 348 9.70 -17.99 14.59
C LEU A 348 9.35 -16.53 14.95
N ALA A 349 10.09 -15.54 14.42
CA ALA A 349 9.90 -14.11 14.73
C ALA A 349 9.06 -13.34 13.69
N GLY A 350 8.62 -13.95 12.59
CA GLY A 350 7.79 -13.31 11.54
C GLY A 350 6.27 -13.46 11.76
N GLU A 351 5.45 -12.54 11.24
CA GLU A 351 3.98 -12.66 11.24
C GLU A 351 3.48 -13.62 10.14
N TRP A 352 2.91 -14.78 10.51
CA TRP A 352 2.43 -15.81 9.56
C TRP A 352 0.90 -15.77 9.33
N ASP A 353 0.44 -16.13 8.13
CA ASP A 353 -1.00 -16.34 7.81
C ASP A 353 -1.27 -17.85 7.71
N MET A 354 -1.93 -18.43 8.72
CA MET A 354 -2.21 -19.87 8.78
C MET A 354 -3.67 -20.17 8.39
N ARG A 355 -3.90 -21.14 7.48
CA ARG A 355 -5.26 -21.63 7.17
C ARG A 355 -5.39 -23.13 7.33
N ARG A 356 -6.44 -23.53 8.06
CA ARG A 356 -6.86 -24.92 8.24
C ARG A 356 -7.80 -25.34 7.11
N ILE A 357 -7.59 -26.51 6.52
CA ILE A 357 -8.44 -27.05 5.47
C ILE A 357 -9.04 -28.38 5.94
N GLU A 358 -10.34 -28.53 5.75
CA GLU A 358 -11.04 -29.80 5.89
C GLU A 358 -11.15 -30.45 4.51
N LEU A 359 -10.44 -31.55 4.30
CA LEU A 359 -10.52 -32.33 3.07
C LEU A 359 -11.73 -33.23 3.14
N ASP A 360 -12.79 -32.83 2.44
CA ASP A 360 -14.12 -33.42 2.51
C ASP A 360 -14.19 -34.78 1.75
N ALA A 361 -13.44 -35.79 2.23
CA ALA A 361 -13.57 -37.21 1.83
C ALA A 361 -12.76 -38.19 2.69
N SER A 362 -11.79 -37.75 3.49
CA SER A 362 -11.09 -38.59 4.47
C SER A 362 -11.16 -37.90 5.82
N HIS A 363 -11.23 -38.66 6.91
CA HIS A 363 -11.20 -38.14 8.29
C HIS A 363 -9.84 -37.53 8.67
N GLU A 364 -9.15 -36.87 7.74
CA GLU A 364 -7.84 -36.27 7.89
C GLU A 364 -8.01 -34.75 7.72
N SER A 365 -7.85 -34.01 8.81
CA SER A 365 -7.71 -32.56 8.78
C SER A 365 -6.24 -32.21 8.63
N GLY A 366 -5.88 -31.46 7.59
CA GLY A 366 -4.54 -30.91 7.41
C GLY A 366 -4.53 -29.40 7.66
N ILE A 367 -3.44 -28.89 8.24
CA ILE A 367 -3.18 -27.44 8.31
C ILE A 367 -2.20 -27.12 7.19
N ILE A 368 -2.54 -26.16 6.33
CA ILE A 368 -1.54 -25.54 5.45
C ILE A 368 -1.04 -24.30 6.18
N ILE A 369 0.23 -24.35 6.59
CA ILE A 369 0.95 -23.16 7.05
C ILE A 369 1.39 -22.43 5.78
N THR A 370 0.74 -21.32 5.45
CA THR A 370 1.20 -20.46 4.36
C THR A 370 2.11 -19.37 4.92
N GLU A 371 3.25 -19.17 4.27
CA GLU A 371 4.27 -18.21 4.71
C GLU A 371 3.74 -16.75 4.64
N PRO A 372 4.37 -15.80 5.36
CA PRO A 372 4.06 -14.36 5.29
C PRO A 372 4.15 -13.79 3.86
N ASN A 373 4.75 -14.56 2.96
CA ASN A 373 5.05 -14.19 1.59
C ASN A 373 3.93 -14.52 0.59
N GLY A 374 2.74 -14.93 1.05
CA GLY A 374 1.51 -14.81 0.25
C GLY A 374 1.24 -15.97 -0.70
N TRP A 375 1.05 -17.17 -0.14
CA TRP A 375 0.46 -18.29 -0.86
C TRP A 375 -1.05 -18.34 -0.60
N ASP A 376 -1.86 -18.35 -1.66
CA ASP A 376 -3.25 -18.82 -1.66
C ASP A 376 -3.36 -19.94 -2.73
N ILE A 377 -2.82 -21.15 -2.49
CA ILE A 377 -3.29 -22.33 -3.26
C ILE A 377 -4.72 -22.58 -2.80
N ASP A 378 -5.67 -22.43 -3.71
CA ASP A 378 -7.05 -22.84 -3.40
C ASP A 378 -7.05 -24.37 -3.20
N PRO A 379 -7.56 -24.90 -2.08
CA PRO A 379 -7.55 -26.34 -1.81
C PRO A 379 -8.21 -27.18 -2.92
N SER A 380 -9.12 -26.58 -3.68
CA SER A 380 -9.76 -27.22 -4.85
C SER A 380 -8.80 -27.48 -6.02
N GLN A 381 -7.60 -26.90 -5.99
CA GLN A 381 -6.54 -27.05 -7.00
C GLN A 381 -5.59 -28.20 -6.69
N ILE A 382 -5.68 -28.83 -5.52
CA ILE A 382 -4.87 -29.98 -5.13
C ILE A 382 -5.58 -31.27 -5.59
N THR A 383 -4.86 -32.14 -6.30
CA THR A 383 -5.41 -33.39 -6.84
C THR A 383 -4.53 -34.59 -6.50
N ARG A 384 -5.17 -35.76 -6.37
CA ARG A 384 -4.49 -37.07 -6.22
C ARG A 384 -4.14 -37.72 -7.56
N ASP A 385 -4.53 -37.11 -8.66
CA ASP A 385 -4.28 -37.61 -10.01
C ASP A 385 -3.14 -36.80 -10.63
N GLU A 386 -1.93 -37.40 -10.65
CA GLU A 386 -0.71 -36.83 -11.23
C GLU A 386 -0.87 -36.53 -12.74
N GLU A 387 -1.64 -37.37 -13.45
CA GLU A 387 -1.91 -37.18 -14.87
C GLU A 387 -2.91 -36.03 -15.09
N ALA A 388 -3.85 -35.81 -14.16
CA ALA A 388 -4.73 -34.64 -14.17
C ALA A 388 -3.96 -33.34 -13.85
N ALA A 389 -3.08 -33.37 -12.83
CA ALA A 389 -2.21 -32.25 -12.47
C ALA A 389 -1.32 -31.82 -13.65
N SER A 390 -0.73 -32.77 -14.38
CA SER A 390 0.11 -32.47 -15.55
C SER A 390 -0.67 -31.99 -16.79
N ARG A 391 -1.99 -32.19 -16.84
CA ARG A 391 -2.84 -31.82 -17.99
C ARG A 391 -3.66 -30.56 -17.79
N ARG A 392 -3.92 -30.17 -16.54
CA ARG A 392 -4.75 -29.02 -16.21
C ARG A 392 -3.90 -27.90 -15.64
N LYS A 393 -4.07 -26.70 -16.18
CA LYS A 393 -3.39 -25.52 -15.64
C LYS A 393 -3.76 -25.33 -14.18
N HIS A 394 -2.76 -25.09 -13.34
CA HIS A 394 -2.92 -24.79 -11.91
C HIS A 394 -3.62 -25.91 -11.11
N GLN A 395 -3.46 -27.17 -11.52
CA GLN A 395 -3.68 -28.32 -10.63
C GLN A 395 -2.34 -28.86 -10.14
N TYR A 396 -2.25 -29.08 -8.84
CA TYR A 396 -1.03 -29.55 -8.17
C TYR A 396 -1.23 -30.98 -7.69
N TYR A 397 -0.27 -31.86 -7.99
CA TYR A 397 -0.26 -33.20 -7.43
C TYR A 397 0.13 -33.12 -5.95
N TYR A 398 -0.69 -33.68 -5.06
CA TYR A 398 -0.54 -33.51 -3.61
C TYR A 398 0.82 -33.95 -3.06
N GLU A 399 1.48 -34.97 -3.64
CA GLU A 399 2.81 -35.42 -3.17
C GLU A 399 3.95 -34.49 -3.60
N ASN A 400 3.69 -33.60 -4.57
CA ASN A 400 4.63 -32.54 -4.97
C ASN A 400 4.48 -31.28 -4.12
N ILE A 401 3.47 -31.24 -3.24
CA ILE A 401 3.30 -30.20 -2.24
C ILE A 401 3.83 -30.78 -0.93
N SER A 402 4.75 -30.09 -0.28
CA SER A 402 5.18 -30.47 1.07
C SER A 402 4.03 -30.19 2.05
N LEU A 403 3.10 -31.13 2.15
CA LEU A 403 2.11 -31.19 3.21
C LEU A 403 2.83 -31.77 4.43
N PHE A 404 3.14 -30.93 5.41
CA PHE A 404 3.63 -31.41 6.69
C PHE A 404 2.48 -32.13 7.41
N HIS A 405 2.42 -33.45 7.23
CA HIS A 405 1.65 -34.34 8.10
C HIS A 405 2.36 -34.38 9.45
N CYS A 406 1.70 -33.83 10.47
CA CYS A 406 2.21 -33.82 11.83
C CYS A 406 1.82 -35.14 12.52
N ASP A 407 2.26 -36.26 11.95
CA ASP A 407 1.77 -37.60 12.33
C ASP A 407 2.84 -38.48 12.99
N GLU A 408 4.09 -37.98 13.17
CA GLU A 408 5.20 -38.83 13.63
C GLU A 408 5.81 -38.47 15.00
N HIS A 409 5.36 -37.45 15.73
CA HIS A 409 5.93 -37.10 17.05
C HIS A 409 4.90 -37.06 18.19
N ASP A 410 5.31 -37.47 19.40
CA ASP A 410 4.55 -37.31 20.65
C ASP A 410 4.38 -35.81 20.92
N HIS A 411 3.28 -35.23 20.46
CA HIS A 411 3.02 -33.80 20.57
C HIS A 411 2.64 -33.38 22.00
N SER A 412 3.27 -32.31 22.49
CA SER A 412 2.85 -31.63 23.72
C SER A 412 1.72 -30.64 23.39
N TRP A 413 0.47 -31.08 23.57
CA TRP A 413 -0.71 -30.23 23.37
C TRP A 413 -1.02 -29.47 24.65
N GLU A 414 -1.07 -28.14 24.58
CA GLU A 414 -1.48 -27.28 25.70
C GLU A 414 -2.64 -26.36 25.30
N PRO A 415 -3.48 -25.92 26.26
CA PRO A 415 -4.54 -24.96 25.99
C PRO A 415 -3.98 -23.65 25.43
N TYR A 416 -4.42 -23.24 24.26
CA TYR A 416 -4.08 -21.95 23.68
C TYR A 416 -4.83 -20.84 24.42
N ASN A 417 -4.08 -19.92 25.04
CA ASN A 417 -4.63 -18.80 25.83
C ASN A 417 -5.67 -19.24 26.88
N ASP A 418 -5.42 -20.36 27.57
CA ASP A 418 -6.33 -20.98 28.54
C ASP A 418 -7.74 -21.32 27.99
N GLY A 419 -7.88 -21.38 26.66
CA GLY A 419 -9.12 -21.67 25.94
C GLY A 419 -9.30 -23.16 25.59
N PRO A 420 -10.47 -23.53 25.02
CA PRO A 420 -10.79 -24.91 24.64
C PRO A 420 -10.03 -25.39 23.38
N VAL A 421 -9.29 -24.49 22.74
CA VAL A 421 -8.45 -24.78 21.58
C VAL A 421 -7.10 -25.27 22.09
N MET A 422 -6.70 -26.48 21.71
CA MET A 422 -5.38 -26.99 22.09
C MET A 422 -4.37 -26.62 21.01
N GLN A 423 -3.23 -26.06 21.37
CA GLN A 423 -2.12 -25.80 20.47
C GLN A 423 -0.95 -26.71 20.81
N CYS A 424 -0.39 -27.38 19.80
CA CYS A 424 0.84 -28.12 19.97
C CYS A 424 1.98 -27.13 20.20
N GLN A 425 2.71 -27.28 21.29
CA GLN A 425 3.81 -26.37 21.65
C GLN A 425 5.04 -26.53 20.75
N ASP A 426 5.14 -27.64 20.03
CA ASP A 426 6.28 -27.93 19.17
C ASP A 426 6.09 -27.44 17.72
N CYS A 427 4.86 -27.46 17.21
CA CYS A 427 4.55 -27.13 15.80
C CYS A 427 3.44 -26.10 15.60
N PHE A 428 2.87 -25.55 16.69
CA PHE A 428 1.81 -24.55 16.72
C PHE A 428 0.49 -24.93 16.01
N ALA A 429 0.35 -26.21 15.62
CA ALA A 429 -0.91 -26.75 15.10
C ALA A 429 -2.03 -26.58 16.12
N PHE A 430 -3.24 -26.25 15.66
CA PHE A 430 -4.43 -26.14 16.49
C PHE A 430 -5.31 -27.38 16.37
N ASN A 431 -5.51 -28.06 17.50
CA ASN A 431 -6.51 -29.10 17.64
C ASN A 431 -7.83 -28.49 18.14
N LEU A 432 -8.82 -28.55 17.26
CA LEU A 432 -10.18 -28.03 17.49
C LEU A 432 -11.18 -29.16 17.78
N SER A 433 -10.72 -30.39 18.06
CA SER A 433 -11.61 -31.52 18.35
C SER A 433 -12.53 -31.27 19.54
N GLU A 434 -12.14 -30.36 20.44
CA GLU A 434 -12.92 -29.96 21.62
C GLU A 434 -13.50 -28.54 21.53
N TYR A 435 -13.36 -27.86 20.38
CA TYR A 435 -13.91 -26.52 20.17
C TYR A 435 -15.42 -26.57 19.89
N ASP A 436 -16.22 -25.94 20.76
CA ASP A 436 -17.66 -25.76 20.58
C ASP A 436 -17.95 -24.38 19.97
N PRO A 437 -18.37 -24.29 18.69
CA PRO A 437 -18.63 -23.02 18.03
C PRO A 437 -19.82 -22.24 18.64
N GLU A 438 -20.70 -22.88 19.42
CA GLU A 438 -21.80 -22.20 20.11
C GLU A 438 -21.37 -21.62 21.48
N ASN A 439 -20.17 -21.95 21.96
CA ASN A 439 -19.62 -21.44 23.21
C ASN A 439 -18.08 -21.34 23.17
N PRO A 440 -17.51 -20.29 22.53
CA PRO A 440 -16.09 -20.21 22.17
C PRO A 440 -15.12 -20.00 23.36
N GLY A 441 -15.62 -19.97 24.60
CA GLY A 441 -14.81 -19.63 25.77
C GLY A 441 -14.55 -18.12 25.94
N PRO A 442 -13.94 -17.71 27.05
CA PRO A 442 -13.68 -16.29 27.33
C PRO A 442 -12.68 -15.68 26.33
N PRO A 443 -12.80 -14.38 25.99
CA PRO A 443 -11.91 -13.71 25.05
C PRO A 443 -10.47 -13.60 25.59
N ALA A 444 -9.51 -13.57 24.66
CA ALA A 444 -8.07 -13.46 24.93
C ALA A 444 -7.70 -12.19 25.72
N VAL A 445 -6.67 -12.32 26.55
CA VAL A 445 -6.08 -11.28 27.41
C VAL A 445 -5.38 -10.20 26.56
N GLU A 446 -5.41 -8.94 27.03
CA GLU A 446 -4.72 -7.79 26.42
C GLU A 446 -3.18 -7.98 26.45
N ASP A 447 -2.52 -7.73 25.32
CA ASP A 447 -1.05 -7.72 25.20
C ASP A 447 -0.45 -6.60 26.07
N SER A 448 0.53 -6.94 26.89
CA SER A 448 1.32 -5.98 27.69
C SER A 448 2.59 -5.54 26.97
N ASP A 449 2.81 -4.23 26.91
CA ASP A 449 3.85 -3.45 26.20
C ASP A 449 5.36 -3.77 26.49
N ASP A 450 5.72 -4.90 27.09
CA ASP A 450 7.05 -5.04 27.72
C ASP A 450 8.20 -5.62 26.85
N ASP A 451 8.01 -5.93 25.56
CA ASP A 451 9.07 -6.56 24.72
C ASP A 451 9.60 -5.68 23.55
N LEU A 452 9.80 -4.38 23.78
CA LEU A 452 10.46 -3.47 22.85
C LEU A 452 11.89 -3.11 23.30
N GLU A 453 12.89 -3.97 23.16
CA GLU A 453 14.27 -3.50 23.44
C GLU A 453 15.45 -4.17 22.71
N LYS A 454 15.26 -4.87 21.58
CA LYS A 454 16.42 -5.25 20.74
C LYS A 454 16.20 -4.97 19.26
N LEU A 455 17.01 -4.06 18.73
CA LEU A 455 17.10 -3.81 17.31
C LEU A 455 17.74 -5.02 16.62
N THR A 456 17.20 -5.39 15.47
CA THR A 456 17.79 -6.43 14.61
C THR A 456 19.10 -5.92 13.98
N PRO A 457 20.02 -6.80 13.54
CA PRO A 457 21.26 -6.39 12.90
C PRO A 457 21.05 -5.44 11.70
N ASP A 458 19.97 -5.63 10.95
CA ASP A 458 19.56 -4.76 9.84
C ASP A 458 19.11 -3.37 10.32
N GLN A 459 18.46 -3.29 11.48
CA GLN A 459 18.06 -2.04 12.11
C GLN A 459 19.29 -1.29 12.68
N GLU A 460 20.27 -2.01 13.23
CA GLU A 460 21.55 -1.44 13.67
C GLU A 460 22.40 -0.92 12.50
N GLU A 461 22.35 -1.61 11.35
CA GLU A 461 23.03 -1.17 10.12
C GLU A 461 22.33 0.04 9.50
N ALA A 462 21.00 0.06 9.44
CA ALA A 462 20.21 1.20 9.00
C ALA A 462 20.45 2.44 9.90
N GLN A 463 20.54 2.27 11.22
CA GLN A 463 20.88 3.35 12.15
C GLN A 463 22.30 3.88 11.92
N ARG A 464 23.28 2.99 11.68
CA ARG A 464 24.66 3.39 11.35
C ARG A 464 24.74 4.20 10.05
N ILE A 465 24.03 3.77 9.01
CA ILE A 465 23.96 4.48 7.73
C ILE A 465 23.31 5.86 7.94
N HIS A 466 22.22 5.92 8.71
CA HIS A 466 21.53 7.17 9.00
C HIS A 466 22.41 8.16 9.80
N GLN A 467 23.17 7.65 10.77
CA GLN A 467 24.12 8.44 11.55
C GLN A 467 25.27 8.96 10.68
N GLN A 468 25.81 8.13 9.78
CA GLN A 468 26.83 8.56 8.82
C GLN A 468 26.32 9.64 7.87
N LEU A 469 25.08 9.51 7.37
CA LEU A 469 24.47 10.52 6.49
C LEU A 469 24.23 11.85 7.22
N SER A 470 23.93 11.82 8.52
CA SER A 470 23.75 13.03 9.34
C SER A 470 25.06 13.82 9.54
N GLU A 471 26.22 13.16 9.47
CA GLU A 471 27.54 13.80 9.60
C GLU A 471 28.00 14.50 8.31
N PHE A 472 27.42 14.15 7.14
CA PHE A 472 27.71 14.82 5.87
C PHE A 472 26.85 16.08 5.62
N GLY A 473 25.87 16.35 6.48
CA GLY A 473 24.96 17.50 6.41
C GLY A 473 25.28 18.68 7.33
N ALA A 474 26.49 18.72 7.94
CA ALA A 474 26.93 19.80 8.83
C ALA A 474 27.95 20.75 8.19
#